data_AF-A0A943CAQ7-F1
#
_entry.id   AF-A0A943CAQ7-F1
#
_cell.length_a   1.000
_cell.length_b   1.000
_cell.length_c   1.000
_cell.angle_alpha   90.00
_cell.angle_beta   90.00
_cell.angle_gamma   90.00
#
_symmetry.space_group_name_H-M   'P 1'
#
loop_
_entity.id
_entity.type
_entity.pdbx_description
1 polymer ?
#
loop_
_entity_poly.entity_id
_entity_poly.type
_entity_poly.pdbx_seq_one_letter_code
_entity_poly.pdbx_strand_id
1 'polypeptide(L)' 'MLGKPKYKYNDQVSFKWNETIKTGRIHIVDSYGTFFQTEEPSYDVMVEDGEPCLYKHIPESYILSNVS' A
#
# COMPACT_ATOMS: atom_id res chain seq x y z
N MET A 1 0.26 8.59 10.93
CA MET A 1 -0.77 9.40 11.62
C MET A 1 -2.07 9.21 10.86
N LEU A 2 -3.15 8.81 11.53
CA LEU A 2 -4.45 8.68 10.88
C LEU A 2 -4.89 10.01 10.24
N GLY A 3 -5.57 9.91 9.10
CA GLY A 3 -5.99 11.03 8.26
C GLY A 3 -4.86 11.71 7.49
N LYS A 4 -3.60 11.25 7.62
CA LYS A 4 -2.42 11.82 6.95
C LYS A 4 -1.56 10.72 6.34
N PRO A 5 -2.03 10.10 5.24
CA PRO A 5 -1.26 9.09 4.51
C PRO A 5 0.04 9.70 3.96
N LYS A 6 1.12 8.92 4.01
CA LYS A 6 2.43 9.27 3.42
C LYS A 6 2.42 9.21 1.90
N TYR A 7 1.61 8.32 1.33
CA TYR A 7 1.54 8.08 -0.10
C TYR A 7 0.16 8.43 -0.63
N LYS A 8 0.08 8.81 -1.91
CA LYS A 8 -1.17 9.22 -2.57
C LYS A 8 -1.51 8.30 -3.74
N TYR A 9 -2.71 8.46 -4.27
CA TYR A 9 -3.15 7.78 -5.47
C TYR A 9 -2.11 7.89 -6.59
N ASN A 10 -1.87 6.77 -7.26
CA ASN A 10 -0.94 6.56 -8.37
C ASN A 10 0.57 6.64 -8.02
N ASP A 11 0.94 6.88 -6.76
CA ASP A 11 2.32 6.72 -6.32
C ASP A 11 2.74 5.27 -6.50
N GLN A 12 3.97 5.08 -7.00
CA GLN A 12 4.58 3.77 -7.10
C GLN A 12 5.20 3.40 -5.75
N VAL A 13 4.82 2.24 -5.24
CA VAL A 13 5.28 1.74 -3.94
C VAL A 13 5.70 0.27 -4.06
N SER A 14 6.64 -0.12 -3.20
CA SER A 14 6.99 -1.52 -3.00
C SER A 14 6.57 -1.97 -1.61
N PHE A 15 6.11 -3.20 -1.50
CA PHE A 15 5.68 -3.78 -0.23
C PHE A 15 6.04 -5.27 -0.18
N LYS A 16 6.19 -5.79 1.03
CA LYS A 16 6.44 -7.22 1.23
C LYS A 16 5.11 -7.97 1.25
N TRP A 17 4.98 -8.97 0.39
CA TRP A 17 3.86 -9.92 0.37
C TRP A 17 4.41 -11.33 0.50
N ASN A 18 4.15 -12.00 1.63
CA ASN A 18 4.84 -13.23 2.02
C ASN A 18 6.37 -13.03 2.00
N GLU A 19 7.10 -13.80 1.20
CA GLU A 19 8.56 -13.70 1.04
C GLU A 19 8.98 -12.91 -0.21
N THR A 20 8.02 -12.31 -0.92
CA THR A 20 8.28 -11.60 -2.18
C THR A 20 8.04 -10.11 -2.04
N ILE A 21 8.88 -9.30 -2.68
CA ILE A 21 8.63 -7.87 -2.84
C ILE A 21 7.76 -7.69 -4.08
N LYS A 22 6.65 -6.97 -3.91
CA LYS A 22 5.78 -6.55 -5.00
C LYS A 22 5.92 -5.05 -5.18
N THR A 23 5.87 -4.61 -6.43
CA THR A 23 5.90 -3.19 -6.80
C THR A 23 4.66 -2.89 -7.60
N GLY A 24 3.95 -1.83 -7.24
CA GLY A 24 2.72 -1.46 -7.89
C GLY A 24 2.36 -0.01 -7.62
N ARG A 25 1.17 0.39 -8.06
CA ARG A 25 0.65 1.76 -7.89
C ARG A 25 -0.52 1.77 -6.93
N ILE A 26 -0.54 2.77 -6.05
CA ILE A 26 -1.67 2.95 -5.12
C ILE A 26 -2.93 3.28 -5.92
N HIS A 27 -3.97 2.48 -5.70
CA HIS A 27 -5.27 2.64 -6.33
C HIS A 27 -6.33 3.17 -5.35
N ILE A 28 -6.25 2.80 -4.07
CA ILE A 28 -7.13 3.32 -3.00
C ILE A 28 -6.28 3.74 -1.80
N VAL A 29 -6.67 4.83 -1.15
CA VAL A 29 -6.03 5.34 0.06
C VAL A 29 -7.04 5.32 1.21
N ASP A 30 -6.84 4.40 2.15
CA ASP A 30 -7.64 4.29 3.36
C ASP A 30 -7.01 5.15 4.46
N SER A 31 -7.26 6.46 4.40
CA SER A 31 -6.55 7.44 5.26
C SER A 31 -6.75 7.21 6.76
N TYR A 32 -7.81 6.53 7.17
CA TYR A 32 -8.17 6.27 8.57
C TYR A 32 -8.09 4.77 8.93
N GLY A 33 -7.41 3.97 8.09
CA GLY A 33 -7.42 2.51 8.18
C GLY A 33 -8.71 1.90 7.65
N THR A 34 -8.94 0.63 7.97
CA THR A 34 -10.05 -0.20 7.47
C THR A 34 -10.81 -0.84 8.64
N PHE A 35 -11.88 -1.59 8.35
CA PHE A 35 -12.57 -2.39 9.36
C PHE A 35 -11.65 -3.39 10.10
N PHE A 36 -10.52 -3.78 9.50
CA PHE A 36 -9.60 -4.78 10.05
C PHE A 36 -8.49 -4.17 10.90
N GLN A 37 -8.10 -2.92 10.66
CA GLN A 37 -7.09 -2.20 11.44
C GLN A 37 -7.30 -0.68 11.33
N THR A 38 -7.17 0.04 12.44
CA THR A 38 -7.41 1.49 12.50
C THR A 38 -6.26 2.26 13.13
N GLU A 39 -5.04 1.69 13.16
CA GLU A 39 -3.89 2.31 13.82
C GLU A 39 -3.12 3.24 12.88
N GLU A 40 -3.15 2.94 11.58
CA GLU A 40 -2.47 3.70 10.54
C GLU A 40 -3.26 3.72 9.21
N PRO A 41 -2.92 4.62 8.27
CA PRO A 41 -3.43 4.52 6.91
C PRO A 41 -3.07 3.19 6.25
N SER A 42 -3.90 2.73 5.31
CA SER A 42 -3.58 1.59 4.45
C SER A 42 -3.88 1.89 2.99
N TYR A 43 -3.43 1.01 2.11
CA TYR A 43 -3.48 1.21 0.67
C TYR A 43 -3.94 -0.05 -0.06
N ASP A 44 -4.76 0.12 -1.08
CA ASP A 44 -4.90 -0.91 -2.11
C ASP A 44 -3.89 -0.61 -3.23
N VAL A 45 -3.07 -1.59 -3.59
CA VAL A 45 -1.98 -1.45 -4.57
C VAL A 45 -2.24 -2.35 -5.77
N MET A 46 -2.34 -1.76 -6.96
CA MET A 46 -2.43 -2.48 -8.22
C MET A 46 -1.03 -2.84 -8.70
N VAL A 47 -0.75 -4.13 -8.85
CA VAL A 47 0.49 -4.66 -9.41
C VAL A 47 0.16 -5.18 -10.81
N GLU A 48 0.78 -4.58 -11.84
CA GLU A 48 0.54 -4.94 -13.24
C GLU A 48 1.61 -5.89 -13.80
N ASP A 49 2.74 -6.05 -13.10
CA ASP A 49 3.82 -6.96 -13.52
C ASP A 49 3.37 -8.42 -13.41
N GLY A 50 3.24 -9.08 -14.57
CA GLY A 50 2.76 -10.46 -14.67
C GLY A 50 1.25 -10.52 -14.82
N GLU A 51 0.56 -11.16 -13.88
CA GLU A 51 -0.90 -11.17 -13.83
C GLU A 51 -1.40 -9.98 -12.98
N PRO A 52 -2.17 -9.04 -13.57
CA PRO A 52 -2.67 -7.88 -12.84
C PRO A 52 -3.46 -8.28 -11.59
N CYS A 53 -3.03 -7.77 -10.44
CA CYS A 53 -3.63 -8.12 -9.16
C CYS A 53 -3.73 -6.90 -8.24
N LEU A 54 -4.90 -6.73 -7.63
CA LEU A 54 -5.16 -5.68 -6.64
C LEU A 54 -4.94 -6.25 -5.23
N TYR A 55 -3.85 -5.83 -4.60
CA TYR A 55 -3.52 -6.17 -3.22
C TYR A 55 -4.17 -5.16 -2.29
N LYS A 56 -5.02 -5.62 -1.36
CA LYS A 56 -5.86 -4.75 -0.56
C LYS A 56 -5.33 -4.52 0.84
N HIS A 57 -5.65 -3.36 1.40
CA HIS A 57 -5.44 -3.03 2.82
C HIS A 57 -4.00 -3.19 3.30
N ILE A 58 -3.02 -2.88 2.46
CA ILE A 58 -1.60 -2.91 2.81
C ILE A 58 -1.32 -1.78 3.82
N PRO A 59 -0.91 -2.08 5.07
CA PRO A 59 -0.64 -1.05 6.06
C PRO A 59 0.50 -0.13 5.61
N GLU A 60 0.45 1.14 5.97
CA GLU A 60 1.50 2.11 5.60
C GLU A 60 2.89 1.69 6.08
N SER A 61 2.99 1.04 7.24
CA SER A 61 4.23 0.46 7.78
C SER A 61 4.81 -0.68 6.96
N TYR A 62 4.02 -1.32 6.09
CA TYR A 62 4.45 -2.45 5.24
C TYR A 62 4.96 -1.97 3.88
N ILE A 63 4.73 -0.70 3.54
CA ILE A 63 5.36 -0.07 2.39
C ILE A 63 6.84 0.13 2.70
N LEU A 64 7.68 -0.45 1.87
CA LEU A 64 9.12 -0.26 1.92
C LEU A 64 9.39 1.18 1.48
N SER A 65 9.89 2.01 2.40
CA SER A 65 10.37 3.35 2.05
C SER A 65 11.43 3.20 0.96
N ASN A 66 11.23 3.84 -0.19
CA ASN A 66 12.25 3.88 -1.24
C ASN A 66 13.56 4.31 -0.60
N VAL A 67 14.55 3.41 -0.63
CA VAL A 67 15.94 3.71 -0.35
C VAL A 67 16.36 4.68 -1.44
N SER A 68 16.36 5.98 -1.12
CA SER A 68 17.05 7.01 -1.90
C SER A 68 18.55 6.80 -1.82
#